data_AF-A0A165P4B7-F1
#
_entry.id   AF-A0A165P4B7-F1
#
_cell.length_a   1.000
_cell.length_b   1.000
_cell.length_c   1.000
_cell.angle_alpha   90.00
_cell.angle_beta   90.00
_cell.angle_gamma   90.00
#
_symmetry.space_group_name_H-M   'P 1'
#
loop_
_entity.id
_entity.type
_entity.pdbx_description
1 polymer ?
#
loop_
_entity_poly.entity_id
_entity_poly.type
_entity_poly.pdbx_seq_one_letter_code
_entity_poly.pdbx_strand_id
1 'polypeptide(L)'
;MAQPLSDVSINVAGQVYPLASSMLLPGAPEVAYTKMETESEQVASGRYFEGCYAFVPTKLTDVFERPDSTRLEIPMGEGEIFEEGYQCKPTIEGCISPSDFTHDFTAGVSTGLERFYYTNPDRIYVGNCQKGDTNYTHIAQTSAWKYDDPKRKARPLSDVSIKIEGLSYTIATKKLLPNAQYVAYTKKNIEEVEAPSERYYDGCNAMVPVKRQQVYERPDGSKHSVTISNGTPVNEGDKCERSKEQRQRYIRTKFEAKGYGTLYSYNPSGKVRSMDISQSWGWNGNGHQWQSFSDRTDGEYQSTGCRVVQQNCTGRKVQGRVTNVFANDERDVLTLPDGKVEYSEWKEVSRSEPVQSCQASQPSRYSESYCDNGSDH
;
A
#
# COMPACT_ATOMS: atom_id res chain seq x y z
N MET A 1 -39.88 38.58 90.32
CA MET A 1 -40.21 39.36 91.53
C MET A 1 -39.33 38.83 92.64
N ALA A 2 -38.82 39.70 93.51
CA ALA A 2 -38.14 39.33 94.74
C ALA A 2 -38.77 40.09 95.92
N GLN A 3 -38.72 39.51 97.12
CA GLN A 3 -39.15 40.18 98.34
C GLN A 3 -37.92 40.51 99.20
N PRO A 4 -37.83 41.74 99.75
CA PRO A 4 -36.70 42.11 100.59
C PRO A 4 -36.75 41.35 101.90
N LEU A 5 -35.63 40.73 102.27
CA LEU A 5 -35.44 40.19 103.60
C LEU A 5 -34.98 41.31 104.52
N SER A 6 -35.61 41.41 105.70
CA SER A 6 -35.35 42.48 106.66
C SER A 6 -34.73 41.93 107.93
N ASP A 7 -33.84 42.71 108.53
CA ASP A 7 -33.34 42.47 109.87
C ASP A 7 -34.28 43.14 110.87
N VAL A 8 -34.76 42.37 111.85
CA VAL A 8 -35.68 42.86 112.87
C VAL A 8 -34.90 43.09 114.15
N SER A 9 -34.96 44.31 114.66
CA SER A 9 -34.35 44.71 115.91
C SER A 9 -35.36 45.39 116.83
N ILE A 10 -35.19 45.20 118.14
CA ILE A 10 -35.98 45.90 119.17
C ILE A 10 -35.13 46.98 119.82
N ASN A 11 -35.69 48.19 119.99
CA ASN A 11 -35.06 49.27 120.73
C ASN A 11 -35.61 49.29 122.16
N VAL A 12 -34.72 49.09 123.14
CA VAL A 12 -35.05 49.17 124.56
C VAL A 12 -34.13 50.21 125.20
N ALA A 13 -34.71 51.29 125.71
CA ALA A 13 -33.99 52.39 126.39
C ALA A 13 -32.84 53.00 125.56
N GLY A 14 -32.97 53.07 124.24
CA GLY A 14 -31.98 53.68 123.34
C GLY A 14 -30.90 52.72 122.83
N GLN A 15 -30.87 51.46 123.29
CA GLN A 15 -30.03 50.40 122.73
C GLN A 15 -30.85 49.50 121.79
N VAL A 16 -30.29 49.22 120.61
CA VAL A 16 -30.90 48.38 119.58
C VAL A 16 -30.35 46.97 119.69
N TYR A 17 -31.23 45.97 119.88
CA TYR A 17 -30.89 44.55 119.96
C TYR A 17 -31.45 43.81 118.74
N PRO A 18 -30.63 43.05 117.98
CA PRO A 18 -31.13 42.23 116.88
C PRO A 18 -31.95 41.07 117.44
N LEU A 19 -33.13 40.83 116.87
CA LEU A 19 -34.01 39.72 117.22
C LEU A 19 -33.85 38.57 116.21
N ALA A 20 -33.76 38.90 114.93
CA ALA A 20 -33.50 37.96 113.85
C ALA A 20 -33.11 38.70 112.57
N SER A 21 -32.33 38.03 111.72
CA SER A 21 -31.82 38.57 110.47
C SER A 21 -32.38 37.82 109.26
N SER A 22 -32.40 38.50 108.12
CA SER A 22 -32.82 37.95 106.83
C SER A 22 -34.23 37.32 106.85
N MET A 23 -35.17 37.95 107.56
CA MET A 23 -36.54 37.45 107.65
C MET A 23 -37.46 38.07 106.59
N LEU A 24 -38.32 37.25 106.00
CA LEU A 24 -39.42 37.73 105.16
C LEU A 24 -40.57 38.20 106.07
N LEU A 25 -40.84 39.49 106.08
CA LEU A 25 -41.91 40.05 106.90
C LEU A 25 -43.28 39.88 106.24
N PRO A 26 -44.35 39.60 107.01
CA PRO A 26 -45.71 39.57 106.50
C PRO A 26 -46.08 40.92 105.84
N GLY A 27 -46.44 40.89 104.56
CA GLY A 27 -46.79 42.10 103.79
C GLY A 27 -45.60 42.83 103.14
N ALA A 28 -44.39 42.25 103.14
CA ALA A 28 -43.26 42.81 102.40
C ALA A 28 -43.60 42.98 100.90
N PRO A 29 -43.37 44.16 100.31
CA PRO A 29 -43.71 44.42 98.92
C PRO A 29 -42.84 43.56 97.99
N GLU A 30 -43.46 42.98 96.96
CA GLU A 30 -42.72 42.37 95.88
C GLU A 30 -42.09 43.45 95.01
N VAL A 31 -40.77 43.41 94.87
CA VAL A 31 -40.03 44.26 93.95
C VAL A 31 -39.90 43.52 92.63
N ALA A 32 -40.44 44.12 91.56
CA ALA A 32 -40.32 43.58 90.21
C ALA A 32 -38.85 43.60 89.76
N TYR A 33 -38.49 42.62 88.93
CA TYR A 33 -37.21 42.67 88.24
C TYR A 33 -37.31 43.70 87.12
N THR A 34 -36.22 44.44 86.89
CA THR A 34 -36.17 45.41 85.80
C THR A 34 -35.73 44.67 84.54
N LYS A 35 -36.57 44.62 83.51
CA LYS A 35 -36.13 44.09 82.22
C LYS A 35 -35.10 45.05 81.63
N MET A 36 -33.92 44.55 81.30
CA MET A 36 -32.84 45.34 80.72
C MET A 36 -32.96 45.33 79.20
N GLU A 37 -32.76 44.16 78.62
CA GLU A 37 -32.77 43.97 77.17
C GLU A 37 -33.07 42.50 76.81
N THR A 38 -33.22 42.26 75.52
CA THR A 38 -33.27 40.91 74.94
C THR A 38 -32.00 40.74 74.13
N GLU A 39 -31.17 39.77 74.52
CA GLU A 39 -29.92 39.46 73.81
C GLU A 39 -30.14 38.28 72.86
N SER A 40 -29.45 38.33 71.72
CA SER A 40 -29.36 37.23 70.77
C SER A 40 -27.92 36.72 70.74
N GLU A 41 -27.74 35.45 71.09
CA GLU A 41 -26.42 34.81 71.14
C GLU A 41 -26.33 33.71 70.07
N GLN A 42 -25.22 33.67 69.32
CA GLN A 42 -24.98 32.65 68.31
C GLN A 42 -24.60 31.30 68.95
N VAL A 43 -25.28 30.24 68.56
CA VAL A 43 -24.99 28.87 69.02
C VAL A 43 -24.07 28.19 68.01
N ALA A 44 -22.77 28.41 68.15
CA ALA A 44 -21.75 27.97 67.18
C ALA A 44 -21.79 26.46 66.85
N SER A 45 -22.20 25.61 67.82
CA SER A 45 -22.34 24.16 67.60
C SER A 45 -23.48 23.77 66.66
N GLY A 46 -24.40 24.68 66.36
CA GLY A 46 -25.54 24.47 65.45
C GLY A 46 -25.28 24.93 64.01
N ARG A 47 -24.05 25.36 63.68
CA ARG A 47 -23.73 25.89 62.35
C ARG A 47 -24.01 24.88 61.24
N TYR A 48 -24.81 25.28 60.24
CA TYR A 48 -25.18 24.44 59.10
C TYR A 48 -25.04 25.20 57.78
N PHE A 49 -25.16 24.46 56.66
CA PHE A 49 -24.97 24.99 55.31
C PHE A 49 -26.15 24.65 54.41
N GLU A 50 -26.58 25.61 53.61
CA GLU A 50 -27.47 25.37 52.48
C GLU A 50 -26.75 25.76 51.19
N GLY A 51 -26.33 24.75 50.43
CA GLY A 51 -25.44 24.94 49.28
C GLY A 51 -24.12 25.59 49.69
N CYS A 52 -23.93 26.85 49.30
CA CYS A 52 -22.70 27.61 49.58
C CYS A 52 -22.84 28.66 50.69
N TYR A 53 -24.02 28.77 51.31
CA TYR A 53 -24.28 29.74 52.36
C TYR A 53 -24.24 29.06 53.73
N ALA A 54 -23.59 29.72 54.69
CA ALA A 54 -23.51 29.23 56.07
C ALA A 54 -24.45 30.02 56.99
N PHE A 55 -25.05 29.28 57.91
CA PHE A 55 -26.06 29.77 58.84
C PHE A 55 -25.72 29.32 60.25
N VAL A 56 -25.88 30.22 61.22
CA VAL A 56 -25.67 29.94 62.64
C VAL A 56 -26.98 30.20 63.39
N PRO A 57 -27.58 29.17 64.00
CA PRO A 57 -28.73 29.36 64.87
C PRO A 57 -28.40 30.31 66.02
N THR A 58 -29.35 31.15 66.41
CA THR A 58 -29.20 32.02 67.59
C THR A 58 -30.18 31.61 68.68
N LYS A 59 -29.87 31.99 69.92
CA LYS A 59 -30.74 31.82 71.07
C LYS A 59 -31.12 33.18 71.62
N LEU A 60 -32.40 33.38 71.87
CA LEU A 60 -32.91 34.59 72.51
C LEU A 60 -32.94 34.39 74.03
N THR A 61 -32.40 35.38 74.73
CA THR A 61 -32.39 35.41 76.19
C THR A 61 -32.85 36.77 76.68
N ASP A 62 -33.90 36.78 77.50
CA ASP A 62 -34.31 37.99 78.19
C ASP A 62 -33.44 38.19 79.43
N VAL A 63 -32.93 39.41 79.57
CA VAL A 63 -32.03 39.79 80.65
C VAL A 63 -32.75 40.71 81.60
N PHE A 64 -32.77 40.32 82.87
CA PHE A 64 -33.35 41.10 83.96
C PHE A 64 -32.28 41.47 84.98
N GLU A 65 -32.34 42.70 85.48
CA GLU A 65 -31.59 43.12 86.66
C GLU A 65 -32.44 42.83 87.92
N ARG A 66 -31.84 42.11 88.86
CA ARG A 66 -32.43 41.86 90.17
C ARG A 66 -32.18 43.05 91.11
N PRO A 67 -32.97 43.22 92.19
CA PRO A 67 -32.80 44.32 93.13
C PRO A 67 -31.43 44.36 93.85
N ASP A 68 -30.65 43.27 93.81
CA ASP A 68 -29.28 43.17 94.33
C ASP A 68 -28.21 43.46 93.26
N SER A 69 -28.62 44.00 92.10
CA SER A 69 -27.78 44.25 90.91
C SER A 69 -27.14 43.00 90.29
N THR A 70 -27.64 41.80 90.60
CA THR A 70 -27.25 40.59 89.89
C THR A 70 -28.14 40.34 88.66
N ARG A 71 -27.59 39.64 87.66
CA ARG A 71 -28.27 39.34 86.41
C ARG A 71 -29.13 38.08 86.54
N LEU A 72 -30.34 38.10 85.98
CA LEU A 72 -31.16 36.91 85.72
C LEU A 72 -31.38 36.78 84.22
N GLU A 73 -31.03 35.62 83.68
CA GLU A 73 -31.22 35.27 82.28
C GLU A 73 -32.37 34.27 82.14
N ILE A 74 -33.35 34.60 81.29
CA ILE A 74 -34.50 33.73 81.02
C ILE A 74 -34.46 33.33 79.54
N PRO A 75 -34.31 32.03 79.22
CA PRO A 75 -34.28 31.57 77.83
C PRO A 75 -35.67 31.77 77.20
N MET A 76 -35.72 32.49 76.08
CA MET A 76 -36.95 32.72 75.32
C MET A 76 -37.15 31.74 74.16
N GLY A 77 -36.12 30.96 73.83
CA GLY A 77 -36.14 29.98 72.76
C GLY A 77 -35.15 30.31 71.65
N GLU A 78 -35.47 29.85 70.44
CA GLU A 78 -34.66 30.10 69.24
C GLU A 78 -34.84 31.54 68.76
N GLY A 79 -33.73 32.17 68.35
CA GLY A 79 -33.70 33.48 67.72
C GLY A 79 -33.66 33.43 66.20
N GLU A 80 -33.57 34.59 65.58
CA GLU A 80 -33.37 34.68 64.13
C GLU A 80 -32.03 34.07 63.72
N ILE A 81 -32.05 33.28 62.66
CA ILE A 81 -30.85 32.64 62.13
C ILE A 81 -29.87 33.73 61.65
N PHE A 82 -28.63 33.65 62.10
CA PHE A 82 -27.56 34.53 61.63
C PHE A 82 -26.97 33.99 60.32
N GLU A 83 -27.06 34.78 59.24
CA GLU A 83 -26.47 34.44 57.95
C GLU A 83 -25.01 34.90 57.90
N GLU A 84 -24.07 33.96 57.86
CA GLU A 84 -22.63 34.26 57.66
C GLU A 84 -22.30 34.57 56.19
N GLY A 85 -23.23 34.29 55.28
CA GLY A 85 -23.09 34.51 53.85
C GLY A 85 -22.37 33.39 53.12
N TYR A 86 -21.82 33.70 51.95
CA TYR A 86 -21.20 32.73 51.02
C TYR A 86 -19.82 32.26 51.51
N GLN A 87 -19.65 30.95 51.64
CA GLN A 87 -18.45 30.31 52.22
C GLN A 87 -17.71 29.37 51.26
N CYS A 88 -18.27 29.10 50.08
CA CYS A 88 -17.67 28.18 49.11
C CYS A 88 -16.35 28.72 48.55
N LYS A 89 -15.40 27.82 48.30
CA LYS A 89 -14.13 28.08 47.60
C LYS A 89 -14.05 27.20 46.35
N PRO A 90 -13.52 27.70 45.23
CA PRO A 90 -13.33 26.89 44.03
C PRO A 90 -12.19 25.89 44.23
N THR A 91 -12.29 24.74 43.57
CA THR A 91 -11.24 23.73 43.47
C THR A 91 -11.38 22.93 42.19
N ILE A 92 -10.24 22.48 41.65
CA ILE A 92 -10.18 21.58 40.49
C ILE A 92 -10.17 20.10 40.89
N GLU A 93 -10.06 19.81 42.20
CA GLU A 93 -9.96 18.44 42.70
C GLU A 93 -11.19 17.63 42.30
N GLY A 94 -10.99 16.48 41.63
CA GLY A 94 -12.09 15.67 41.09
C GLY A 94 -12.68 16.16 39.76
N CYS A 95 -12.18 17.28 39.23
CA CYS A 95 -12.59 17.89 37.96
C CYS A 95 -11.45 17.94 36.92
N ILE A 96 -10.42 17.10 37.07
CA ILE A 96 -9.20 17.13 36.24
C ILE A 96 -9.27 16.25 34.98
N SER A 97 -10.45 15.74 34.63
CA SER A 97 -10.64 14.87 33.46
C SER A 97 -10.52 15.70 32.17
N PRO A 98 -9.42 15.56 31.39
CA PRO A 98 -9.17 16.44 30.25
C PRO A 98 -10.18 16.24 29.13
N SER A 99 -10.84 15.08 29.05
CA SER A 99 -11.88 14.81 28.05
C SER A 99 -13.14 15.66 28.24
N ASP A 100 -13.36 16.16 29.45
CA ASP A 100 -14.55 16.92 29.82
C ASP A 100 -14.32 18.43 29.66
N PHE A 101 -13.09 18.82 29.30
CA PHE A 101 -12.73 20.23 29.10
C PHE A 101 -13.27 20.73 27.77
N THR A 102 -13.48 22.04 27.69
CA THR A 102 -13.79 22.68 26.41
C THR A 102 -12.48 23.00 25.69
N HIS A 103 -12.24 22.38 24.52
CA HIS A 103 -11.02 22.58 23.74
C HIS A 103 -11.25 23.53 22.56
N ASP A 104 -10.56 24.68 22.57
CA ASP A 104 -10.48 25.57 21.43
C ASP A 104 -9.10 25.42 20.76
N PHE A 105 -9.05 24.61 19.70
CA PHE A 105 -7.84 24.39 18.91
C PHE A 105 -7.46 25.58 18.02
N THR A 106 -8.33 26.57 17.86
CA THR A 106 -8.05 27.79 17.09
C THR A 106 -7.34 28.80 17.97
N ALA A 107 -7.83 29.00 19.20
CA ALA A 107 -7.20 29.84 20.22
C ALA A 107 -6.01 29.15 20.91
N GLY A 108 -5.87 27.82 20.77
CA GLY A 108 -4.78 27.04 21.36
C GLY A 108 -4.90 26.87 22.88
N VAL A 109 -6.14 26.83 23.39
CA VAL A 109 -6.42 26.75 24.83
C VAL A 109 -7.53 25.75 25.13
N SER A 110 -7.46 25.17 26.32
CA SER A 110 -8.53 24.36 26.91
C SER A 110 -8.99 24.98 28.21
N THR A 111 -10.30 25.20 28.34
CA THR A 111 -10.89 25.71 29.58
C THR A 111 -11.22 24.54 30.49
N GLY A 112 -10.64 24.58 31.69
CA GLY A 112 -10.83 23.56 32.72
C GLY A 112 -12.19 23.61 33.39
N LEU A 113 -12.44 22.58 34.20
CA LEU A 113 -13.59 22.52 35.07
C LEU A 113 -13.17 22.75 36.53
N GLU A 114 -14.08 23.30 37.32
CA GLU A 114 -13.95 23.48 38.76
C GLU A 114 -15.26 23.11 39.47
N ARG A 115 -15.17 22.83 40.76
CA ARG A 115 -16.33 22.70 41.65
C ARG A 115 -16.09 23.48 42.92
N PHE A 116 -17.15 23.68 43.69
CA PHE A 116 -17.04 24.41 44.95
C PHE A 116 -16.98 23.46 46.14
N TYR A 117 -16.36 23.92 47.23
CA TYR A 117 -16.36 23.21 48.50
C TYR A 117 -16.41 24.20 49.66
N TYR A 118 -16.86 23.74 50.83
CA TYR A 118 -16.68 24.43 52.10
C TYR A 118 -16.09 23.46 53.15
N THR A 119 -15.75 23.97 54.33
CA THR A 119 -15.11 23.20 55.40
C THR A 119 -15.93 23.29 56.69
N ASN A 120 -16.45 22.15 57.18
CA ASN A 120 -17.22 22.08 58.43
C ASN A 120 -17.37 20.66 59.03
N PRO A 121 -16.47 20.18 59.91
CA PRO A 121 -15.06 20.54 60.03
C PRO A 121 -14.23 19.99 58.85
N ASP A 122 -14.75 18.97 58.15
CA ASP A 122 -14.14 18.36 56.98
C ASP A 122 -14.56 19.07 55.69
N ARG A 123 -13.85 18.78 54.59
CA ARG A 123 -14.15 19.33 53.26
C ARG A 123 -15.40 18.67 52.67
N ILE A 124 -16.40 19.47 52.34
CA ILE A 124 -17.65 19.03 51.69
C ILE A 124 -17.76 19.69 50.32
N TYR A 125 -17.95 18.89 49.28
CA TYR A 125 -18.10 19.36 47.90
C TYR A 125 -19.55 19.74 47.58
N VAL A 126 -19.73 20.84 46.87
CA VAL A 126 -21.02 21.39 46.49
C VAL A 126 -21.14 21.39 44.96
N GLY A 127 -22.16 20.68 44.46
CA GLY A 127 -22.47 20.60 43.03
C GLY A 127 -21.53 19.71 42.22
N ASN A 128 -21.75 19.72 40.91
CA ASN A 128 -20.92 19.01 39.93
C ASN A 128 -19.81 19.93 39.39
N CYS A 129 -18.84 19.34 38.69
CA CYS A 129 -17.84 20.10 37.95
C CYS A 129 -18.54 21.01 36.92
N GLN A 130 -18.23 22.29 36.96
CA GLN A 130 -18.72 23.31 36.03
C GLN A 130 -17.54 23.97 35.33
N LYS A 131 -17.82 24.72 34.26
CA LYS A 131 -16.79 25.48 33.56
C LYS A 131 -16.16 26.50 34.51
N GLY A 132 -14.85 26.40 34.72
CA GLY A 132 -14.08 27.39 35.48
C GLY A 132 -13.44 28.44 34.59
N ASP A 133 -12.61 29.28 35.20
CA ASP A 133 -11.89 30.37 34.51
C ASP A 133 -10.44 30.00 34.13
N THR A 134 -9.97 28.82 34.54
CA THR A 134 -8.59 28.38 34.28
C THR A 134 -8.43 27.89 32.85
N ASN A 135 -7.52 28.50 32.11
CA ASN A 135 -7.16 28.10 30.74
C ASN A 135 -5.80 27.42 30.70
N TYR A 136 -5.75 26.27 30.02
CA TYR A 136 -4.53 25.50 29.79
C TYR A 136 -4.07 25.65 28.35
N THR A 137 -2.85 26.13 28.15
CA THR A 137 -2.25 26.29 26.81
C THR A 137 -1.97 24.94 26.17
N HIS A 138 -2.30 24.82 24.89
CA HIS A 138 -2.00 23.64 24.09
C HIS A 138 -0.51 23.54 23.78
N ILE A 139 0.04 22.35 23.95
CA ILE A 139 1.37 21.96 23.52
C ILE A 139 1.18 21.04 22.31
N ALA A 140 1.46 21.55 21.12
CA ALA A 140 1.34 20.81 19.87
C ALA A 140 2.70 20.27 19.41
N GLN A 141 2.78 18.97 19.16
CA GLN A 141 3.96 18.33 18.59
C GLN A 141 3.59 17.62 17.30
N THR A 142 4.37 17.82 16.24
CA THR A 142 4.11 17.16 14.95
C THR A 142 4.36 15.67 15.10
N SER A 143 3.32 14.86 14.86
CA SER A 143 3.37 13.39 14.99
C SER A 143 3.20 12.68 13.66
N ALA A 144 2.60 13.33 12.66
CA ALA A 144 2.43 12.79 11.31
C ALA A 144 2.29 13.90 10.27
N TRP A 145 2.16 13.53 9.00
CA TRP A 145 2.01 14.46 7.89
C TRP A 145 0.83 14.07 7.00
N LYS A 146 0.09 15.09 6.54
CA LYS A 146 -0.91 14.95 5.48
C LYS A 146 -0.31 15.44 4.16
N TYR A 147 0.05 14.49 3.30
CA TYR A 147 0.69 14.74 2.01
C TYR A 147 -0.28 15.27 0.94
N ASP A 148 0.20 16.20 0.12
CA ASP A 148 -0.42 16.72 -1.10
C ASP A 148 0.63 16.63 -2.22
N ASP A 149 0.86 15.38 -2.67
CA ASP A 149 1.91 15.03 -3.64
C ASP A 149 1.81 15.81 -4.97
N PRO A 150 0.62 16.02 -5.58
CA PRO A 150 0.51 16.80 -6.81
C PRO A 150 1.04 18.25 -6.66
N LYS A 151 0.91 18.84 -5.47
CA LYS A 151 1.42 20.17 -5.15
C LYS A 151 2.77 20.15 -4.42
N ARG A 152 3.36 18.97 -4.22
CA ARG A 152 4.68 18.75 -3.59
C ARG A 152 4.82 19.43 -2.24
N LYS A 153 3.79 19.28 -1.40
CA LYS A 153 3.73 19.90 -0.08
C LYS A 153 2.95 19.01 0.90
N ALA A 154 3.16 19.19 2.19
CA ALA A 154 2.42 18.49 3.24
C ALA A 154 2.00 19.46 4.34
N ARG A 155 1.00 19.07 5.14
CA ARG A 155 0.64 19.76 6.38
C ARG A 155 0.95 18.89 7.58
N PRO A 156 1.50 19.45 8.68
CA PRO A 156 1.74 18.68 9.89
C PRO A 156 0.42 18.29 10.54
N LEU A 157 0.35 17.05 11.01
CA LEU A 157 -0.65 16.56 11.94
C LEU A 157 0.01 16.53 13.31
N SER A 158 -0.64 17.14 14.29
CA SER A 158 -0.07 17.30 15.63
C SER A 158 -0.80 16.46 16.66
N ASP A 159 -0.04 15.91 17.59
CA ASP A 159 -0.56 15.47 18.88
C ASP A 159 -0.59 16.70 19.79
N VAL A 160 -1.75 16.93 20.42
CA VAL A 160 -2.00 18.11 21.24
C VAL A 160 -2.15 17.64 22.68
N SER A 161 -1.39 18.27 23.57
CA SER A 161 -1.44 18.00 25.01
C SER A 161 -1.61 19.28 25.82
N ILE A 162 -2.04 19.14 27.06
CA ILE A 162 -2.11 20.21 28.07
C ILE A 162 -1.40 19.78 29.34
N LYS A 163 -0.92 20.74 30.14
CA LYS A 163 -0.33 20.48 31.45
C LYS A 163 -1.26 20.91 32.57
N ILE A 164 -1.63 19.98 33.44
CA ILE A 164 -2.45 20.23 34.64
C ILE A 164 -1.60 19.80 35.83
N GLU A 165 -1.34 20.72 36.77
CA GLU A 165 -0.49 20.46 37.95
C GLU A 165 0.86 19.77 37.65
N GLY A 166 1.45 20.09 36.50
CA GLY A 166 2.73 19.54 36.04
C GLY A 166 2.65 18.21 35.27
N LEU A 167 1.48 17.55 35.27
CA LEU A 167 1.24 16.33 34.49
C LEU A 167 0.74 16.65 33.08
N SER A 168 1.24 15.92 32.09
CA SER A 168 0.91 16.13 30.68
C SER A 168 -0.20 15.17 30.23
N TYR A 169 -1.26 15.72 29.65
CA TYR A 169 -2.42 14.96 29.16
C TYR A 169 -2.62 15.19 27.67
N THR A 170 -2.67 14.13 26.89
CA THR A 170 -2.97 14.20 25.45
C THR A 170 -4.47 14.35 25.23
N ILE A 171 -4.88 15.41 24.54
CA ILE A 171 -6.28 15.75 24.27
C ILE A 171 -6.69 15.53 22.81
N ALA A 172 -5.71 15.44 21.90
CA ALA A 172 -5.95 15.05 20.51
C ALA A 172 -4.70 14.40 19.91
N THR A 173 -4.90 13.43 19.02
CA THR A 173 -3.82 12.77 18.27
C THR A 173 -4.00 12.97 16.78
N LYS A 174 -2.89 13.13 16.05
CA LYS A 174 -2.83 13.31 14.58
C LYS A 174 -3.85 14.34 14.06
N LYS A 175 -4.07 15.41 14.82
CA LYS A 175 -5.05 16.45 14.48
C LYS A 175 -4.43 17.43 13.49
N LEU A 176 -5.17 17.74 12.42
CA LEU A 176 -4.85 18.88 11.57
C LEU A 176 -5.33 20.16 12.29
N LEU A 177 -4.39 20.97 12.77
CA LEU A 177 -4.70 22.24 13.42
C LEU A 177 -5.19 23.28 12.40
N PRO A 178 -6.10 24.20 12.76
CA PRO A 178 -6.67 25.20 11.85
C PRO A 178 -5.62 26.05 11.13
N ASN A 179 -4.53 26.38 11.82
CA ASN A 179 -3.45 27.25 11.32
C ASN A 179 -2.24 26.48 10.78
N ALA A 180 -2.37 25.16 10.56
CA ALA A 180 -1.28 24.32 10.08
C ALA A 180 -0.84 24.72 8.66
N GLN A 181 0.38 25.26 8.56
CA GLN A 181 0.96 25.73 7.31
C GLN A 181 1.40 24.56 6.42
N TYR A 182 1.42 24.82 5.11
CA TYR A 182 2.04 23.90 4.16
C TYR A 182 3.56 23.97 4.27
N VAL A 183 4.19 22.81 4.29
CA VAL A 183 5.64 22.64 4.18
C VAL A 183 5.92 22.01 2.82
N ALA A 184 6.73 22.68 2.01
CA ALA A 184 7.11 22.19 0.68
C ALA A 184 8.05 20.99 0.79
N TYR A 185 8.00 20.11 -0.22
CA TYR A 185 8.98 19.03 -0.34
C TYR A 185 10.33 19.58 -0.76
N THR A 186 11.40 18.93 -0.31
CA THR A 186 12.76 19.28 -0.70
C THR A 186 13.10 18.57 -2.00
N LYS A 187 13.39 19.32 -3.06
CA LYS A 187 13.85 18.74 -4.33
C LYS A 187 15.24 18.12 -4.14
N LYS A 188 15.41 16.85 -4.52
CA LYS A 188 16.68 16.11 -4.44
C LYS A 188 17.26 15.87 -5.83
N ASN A 189 17.92 14.73 -6.01
CA ASN A 189 18.51 14.26 -7.25
C ASN A 189 17.46 13.76 -8.25
N ILE A 190 17.93 13.57 -9.48
CA ILE A 190 17.23 12.81 -10.52
C ILE A 190 17.79 11.39 -10.45
N GLU A 191 16.91 10.40 -10.43
CA GLU A 191 17.24 8.98 -10.50
C GLU A 191 16.80 8.43 -11.85
N GLU A 192 17.57 7.49 -12.39
CA GLU A 192 17.23 6.76 -13.61
C GLU A 192 16.75 5.37 -13.20
N VAL A 193 15.50 5.06 -13.54
CA VAL A 193 14.85 3.81 -13.16
C VAL A 193 14.50 3.05 -14.44
N GLU A 194 15.07 1.87 -14.61
CA GLU A 194 14.72 0.94 -15.69
C GLU A 194 13.27 0.48 -15.55
N ALA A 195 12.58 0.32 -16.68
CA ALA A 195 11.22 -0.20 -16.75
C ALA A 195 11.19 -1.53 -17.54
N PRO A 196 11.64 -2.66 -16.94
CA PRO A 196 11.71 -3.95 -17.63
C PRO A 196 10.37 -4.43 -18.20
N SER A 197 9.25 -4.03 -17.58
CA SER A 197 7.90 -4.35 -18.06
C SER A 197 7.51 -3.64 -19.37
N GLU A 198 8.24 -2.59 -19.75
CA GLU A 198 8.03 -1.83 -20.99
C GLU A 198 9.09 -2.17 -22.05
N ARG A 199 9.79 -3.31 -21.90
CA ARG A 199 10.77 -3.79 -22.87
C ARG A 199 10.17 -3.81 -24.28
N TYR A 200 10.93 -3.28 -25.22
CA TYR A 200 10.63 -3.33 -26.65
C TYR A 200 11.82 -3.89 -27.42
N TYR A 201 11.60 -4.22 -28.69
CA TYR A 201 12.63 -4.75 -29.57
C TYR A 201 12.91 -3.77 -30.71
N ASP A 202 14.19 -3.48 -30.96
CA ASP A 202 14.66 -2.75 -32.13
C ASP A 202 15.45 -3.71 -33.02
N GLY A 203 14.75 -4.26 -34.02
CA GLY A 203 15.22 -5.41 -34.78
C GLY A 203 15.47 -6.60 -33.85
N CYS A 204 16.75 -6.98 -33.73
CA CYS A 204 17.17 -8.09 -32.88
C CYS A 204 17.46 -7.69 -31.43
N ASN A 205 17.66 -6.41 -31.14
CA ASN A 205 18.12 -5.99 -29.82
C ASN A 205 16.93 -5.77 -28.87
N ALA A 206 17.00 -6.35 -27.67
CA ALA A 206 16.08 -6.02 -26.59
C ALA A 206 16.48 -4.70 -25.93
N MET A 207 15.55 -3.76 -25.89
CA MET A 207 15.74 -2.44 -25.30
C MET A 207 14.83 -2.30 -24.08
N VAL A 208 15.41 -1.96 -22.93
CA VAL A 208 14.68 -1.67 -21.70
C VAL A 208 14.59 -0.14 -21.56
N PRO A 209 13.39 0.46 -21.63
CA PRO A 209 13.23 1.89 -21.42
C PRO A 209 13.71 2.30 -20.02
N VAL A 210 14.32 3.47 -19.95
CA VAL A 210 14.70 4.10 -18.68
C VAL A 210 13.83 5.33 -18.48
N LYS A 211 13.32 5.52 -17.27
CA LYS A 211 12.57 6.72 -16.87
C LYS A 211 13.43 7.55 -15.93
N ARG A 212 13.60 8.83 -16.25
CA ARG A 212 14.23 9.81 -15.36
C ARG A 212 13.18 10.33 -14.41
N GLN A 213 13.39 10.10 -13.12
CA GLN A 213 12.49 10.51 -12.06
C GLN A 213 13.14 11.59 -11.21
N GLN A 214 12.45 12.71 -11.03
CA GLN A 214 12.86 13.70 -10.05
C GLN A 214 12.40 13.22 -8.67
N VAL A 215 13.34 13.03 -7.76
CA VAL A 215 13.07 12.65 -6.38
C VAL A 215 12.87 13.91 -5.54
N TYR A 216 11.86 13.87 -4.68
CA TYR A 216 11.57 14.84 -3.64
C TYR A 216 11.61 14.14 -2.29
N GLU A 217 12.23 14.78 -1.30
CA GLU A 217 12.16 14.37 0.10
C GLU A 217 11.00 15.11 0.77
N ARG A 218 10.10 14.34 1.36
CA ARG A 218 8.97 14.85 2.13
C ARG A 218 9.45 15.30 3.53
N PRO A 219 8.69 16.12 4.26
CA PRO A 219 9.12 16.66 5.56
C PRO A 219 9.40 15.63 6.67
N ASP A 220 8.92 14.40 6.51
CA ASP A 220 9.20 13.24 7.38
C ASP A 220 10.41 12.41 6.92
N GLY A 221 11.10 12.82 5.86
CA GLY A 221 12.23 12.10 5.26
C GLY A 221 11.84 11.02 4.24
N SER A 222 10.55 10.73 4.06
CA SER A 222 10.11 9.77 3.04
C SER A 222 10.27 10.34 1.62
N LYS A 223 10.39 9.47 0.60
CA LYS A 223 10.65 9.88 -0.79
C LYS A 223 9.35 9.92 -1.62
N HIS A 224 9.25 10.90 -2.51
CA HIS A 224 8.24 10.98 -3.56
C HIS A 224 8.91 11.26 -4.90
N SER A 225 8.70 10.38 -5.88
CA SER A 225 9.34 10.46 -7.19
C SER A 225 8.33 10.78 -8.29
N VAL A 226 8.69 11.69 -9.19
CA VAL A 226 7.86 12.06 -10.35
C VAL A 226 8.67 11.89 -11.62
N THR A 227 8.15 11.14 -12.58
CA THR A 227 8.76 11.00 -13.91
C THR A 227 8.81 12.36 -14.60
N ILE A 228 10.00 12.79 -15.00
CA ILE A 228 10.22 14.07 -15.70
C ILE A 228 10.47 13.88 -17.19
N SER A 229 11.13 12.79 -17.58
CA SER A 229 11.42 12.47 -18.97
C SER A 229 11.80 10.99 -19.10
N ASN A 230 11.94 10.53 -20.34
CA ASN A 230 12.63 9.28 -20.61
C ASN A 230 14.15 9.50 -20.55
N GLY A 231 14.89 8.45 -20.18
CA GLY A 231 16.34 8.35 -20.23
C GLY A 231 16.79 7.55 -21.44
N THR A 232 18.09 7.26 -21.53
CA THR A 232 18.65 6.40 -22.58
C THR A 232 18.25 4.95 -22.30
N PRO A 233 17.54 4.26 -23.20
CA PRO A 233 17.20 2.85 -23.00
C PRO A 233 18.45 1.98 -22.85
N VAL A 234 18.37 0.98 -21.99
CA VAL A 234 19.44 -0.02 -21.79
C VAL A 234 19.31 -1.10 -22.86
N ASN A 235 20.40 -1.39 -23.55
CA ASN A 235 20.46 -2.46 -24.56
C ASN A 235 20.87 -3.78 -23.88
N GLU A 236 19.96 -4.76 -23.83
CA GLU A 236 20.17 -6.10 -23.29
C GLU A 236 20.72 -7.11 -24.32
N GLY A 237 21.08 -6.61 -25.51
CA GLY A 237 21.70 -7.35 -26.60
C GLY A 237 20.73 -8.09 -27.51
N ASP A 238 21.32 -8.88 -28.41
CA ASP A 238 20.64 -9.63 -29.45
C ASP A 238 19.81 -10.79 -28.90
N LYS A 239 18.53 -10.86 -29.29
CA LYS A 239 17.56 -11.91 -28.95
C LYS A 239 17.02 -12.64 -30.20
N CYS A 240 17.58 -12.41 -31.38
CA CYS A 240 17.17 -13.13 -32.58
C CYS A 240 17.71 -14.55 -32.58
N GLU A 241 16.87 -15.48 -33.05
CA GLU A 241 17.30 -16.84 -33.37
C GLU A 241 17.71 -16.92 -34.83
N ARG A 242 18.84 -17.57 -35.09
CA ARG A 242 19.38 -17.76 -36.45
C ARG A 242 19.48 -19.24 -36.73
N SER A 243 18.87 -19.67 -37.83
CA SER A 243 18.93 -21.05 -38.28
C SER A 243 19.11 -21.12 -39.80
N LYS A 244 19.30 -22.33 -40.30
CA LYS A 244 19.48 -22.61 -41.73
C LYS A 244 18.37 -23.53 -42.19
N GLU A 245 17.77 -23.18 -43.33
CA GLU A 245 16.81 -24.03 -44.01
C GLU A 245 17.42 -24.57 -45.29
N GLN A 246 17.21 -25.86 -45.53
CA GLN A 246 17.76 -26.56 -46.69
C GLN A 246 16.62 -27.13 -47.52
N ARG A 247 16.77 -27.06 -48.85
CA ARG A 247 15.88 -27.74 -49.79
C ARG A 247 16.67 -28.39 -50.90
N GLN A 248 16.06 -29.39 -51.49
CA GLN A 248 16.57 -30.04 -52.69
C GLN A 248 15.69 -29.67 -53.88
N ARG A 249 16.27 -29.05 -54.90
CA ARG A 249 15.59 -28.63 -56.12
C ARG A 249 16.09 -29.44 -57.30
N TYR A 250 15.17 -30.09 -57.99
CA TYR A 250 15.49 -30.84 -59.20
C TYR A 250 15.98 -29.90 -60.32
N ILE A 251 17.05 -30.27 -61.03
CA ILE A 251 17.62 -29.48 -62.13
C ILE A 251 17.36 -30.13 -63.48
N ARG A 252 17.74 -31.40 -63.60
CA ARG A 252 17.71 -32.18 -64.85
C ARG A 252 18.02 -33.65 -64.60
N THR A 253 17.72 -34.47 -65.59
CA THR A 253 18.14 -35.86 -65.70
C THR A 253 19.14 -35.98 -66.84
N LYS A 254 20.30 -36.56 -66.55
CA LYS A 254 21.28 -36.97 -67.56
C LYS A 254 21.03 -38.41 -67.92
N PHE A 255 20.89 -38.68 -69.22
CA PHE A 255 20.83 -40.03 -69.77
C PHE A 255 22.17 -40.30 -70.43
N GLU A 256 22.81 -41.38 -70.06
CA GLU A 256 24.05 -41.80 -70.69
C GLU A 256 23.93 -43.26 -71.09
N ALA A 257 24.27 -43.57 -72.35
CA ALA A 257 24.28 -44.94 -72.83
C ALA A 257 25.40 -45.18 -73.85
N LYS A 258 25.83 -46.44 -73.96
CA LYS A 258 26.82 -46.91 -74.95
C LYS A 258 26.45 -48.30 -75.46
N GLY A 259 26.83 -48.61 -76.69
CA GLY A 259 26.54 -49.88 -77.35
C GLY A 259 25.51 -49.75 -78.48
N TYR A 260 24.73 -50.80 -78.71
CA TYR A 260 23.73 -50.87 -79.77
C TYR A 260 22.37 -51.28 -79.20
N GLY A 261 21.46 -50.32 -79.02
CA GLY A 261 20.17 -50.55 -78.37
C GLY A 261 19.45 -49.27 -77.99
N THR A 262 18.41 -49.39 -77.17
CA THR A 262 17.60 -48.26 -76.70
C THR A 262 17.63 -48.21 -75.17
N LEU A 263 18.00 -47.07 -74.61
CA LEU A 263 17.81 -46.76 -73.19
C LEU A 263 16.41 -46.19 -72.99
N TYR A 264 15.62 -46.77 -72.10
CA TYR A 264 14.36 -46.20 -71.63
C TYR A 264 14.49 -45.75 -70.19
N SER A 265 13.94 -44.59 -69.89
CA SER A 265 13.73 -44.09 -68.53
C SER A 265 12.25 -43.91 -68.28
N TYR A 266 11.86 -43.99 -67.02
CA TYR A 266 10.50 -43.79 -66.53
C TYR A 266 10.49 -42.68 -65.49
N ASN A 267 9.40 -41.93 -65.43
CA ASN A 267 9.12 -41.01 -64.35
C ASN A 267 7.88 -41.47 -63.55
N PRO A 268 7.55 -40.86 -62.41
CA PRO A 268 6.38 -41.22 -61.60
C PRO A 268 5.04 -41.07 -62.36
N SER A 269 4.97 -40.17 -63.34
CA SER A 269 3.75 -39.90 -64.11
C SER A 269 3.53 -40.88 -65.27
N GLY A 270 4.38 -41.90 -65.43
CA GLY A 270 4.32 -42.87 -66.53
C GLY A 270 4.85 -42.37 -67.87
N LYS A 271 5.40 -41.15 -67.95
CA LYS A 271 6.07 -40.63 -69.14
C LYS A 271 7.39 -41.37 -69.35
N VAL A 272 7.62 -41.80 -70.58
CA VAL A 272 8.82 -42.55 -70.97
C VAL A 272 9.73 -41.66 -71.80
N ARG A 273 11.03 -41.68 -71.49
CA ARG A 273 12.07 -41.13 -72.36
C ARG A 273 12.87 -42.28 -72.95
N SER A 274 13.13 -42.21 -74.24
CA SER A 274 14.00 -43.15 -74.93
C SER A 274 15.17 -42.45 -75.59
N MET A 275 16.30 -43.12 -75.60
CA MET A 275 17.49 -42.72 -76.34
C MET A 275 17.97 -43.93 -77.13
N ASP A 276 17.93 -43.83 -78.45
CA ASP A 276 18.49 -44.85 -79.33
C ASP A 276 20.00 -44.61 -79.49
N ILE A 277 20.77 -45.68 -79.28
CA ILE A 277 22.22 -45.69 -79.42
C ILE A 277 22.55 -46.69 -80.52
N SER A 278 23.08 -46.17 -81.62
CA SER A 278 23.57 -46.98 -82.74
C SER A 278 25.06 -46.71 -82.91
N GLN A 279 25.88 -47.36 -82.09
CA GLN A 279 27.33 -47.32 -82.25
C GLN A 279 27.82 -48.63 -82.83
N SER A 280 28.29 -48.58 -84.08
CA SER A 280 29.11 -49.66 -84.64
C SER A 280 30.51 -49.61 -84.03
N TRP A 281 31.15 -50.78 -83.90
CA TRP A 281 32.59 -50.82 -83.66
C TRP A 281 33.27 -50.12 -84.85
N GLY A 282 33.90 -48.98 -84.59
CA GLY A 282 34.77 -48.35 -85.59
C GLY A 282 35.97 -49.26 -85.85
N TRP A 283 36.40 -49.35 -87.10
CA TRP A 283 37.58 -50.13 -87.55
C TRP A 283 38.88 -49.74 -86.80
N ASN A 284 38.89 -48.61 -86.08
CA ASN A 284 40.06 -48.04 -85.39
C ASN A 284 40.09 -48.30 -83.86
N GLY A 285 39.65 -49.46 -83.37
CA GLY A 285 39.97 -49.96 -82.02
C GLY A 285 39.45 -49.17 -80.80
N ASN A 286 38.79 -48.03 -80.99
CA ASN A 286 38.17 -47.27 -79.90
C ASN A 286 36.82 -47.92 -79.54
N GLY A 287 36.73 -48.50 -78.33
CA GLY A 287 35.51 -49.13 -77.82
C GLY A 287 34.30 -48.17 -77.76
N HIS A 288 33.12 -48.73 -77.47
CA HIS A 288 31.86 -47.97 -77.38
C HIS A 288 31.99 -46.73 -76.47
N GLN A 289 31.67 -45.55 -77.01
CA GLN A 289 31.72 -44.28 -76.28
C GLN A 289 30.37 -43.98 -75.62
N TRP A 290 30.37 -43.31 -74.49
CA TRP A 290 29.11 -42.85 -73.88
C TRP A 290 28.52 -41.71 -74.70
N GLN A 291 27.29 -41.88 -75.17
CA GLN A 291 26.48 -40.77 -75.66
C GLN A 291 25.62 -40.26 -74.51
N SER A 292 25.46 -38.93 -74.43
CA SER A 292 24.71 -38.27 -73.37
C SER A 292 23.59 -37.39 -73.93
N PHE A 293 22.42 -37.44 -73.30
CA PHE A 293 21.31 -36.54 -73.53
C PHE A 293 20.83 -35.96 -72.19
N SER A 294 20.22 -34.77 -72.18
CA SER A 294 19.59 -34.20 -70.99
C SER A 294 18.20 -33.65 -71.28
N ASP A 295 17.25 -33.94 -70.39
CA ASP A 295 15.80 -33.65 -70.48
C ASP A 295 15.37 -32.18 -70.43
N ARG A 296 16.28 -31.21 -70.45
CA ARG A 296 15.95 -29.80 -70.17
C ARG A 296 14.87 -29.16 -71.05
N THR A 297 14.47 -29.81 -72.15
CA THR A 297 13.56 -29.25 -73.16
C THR A 297 12.07 -29.40 -72.83
N ASP A 298 11.67 -30.32 -71.93
CA ASP A 298 10.27 -30.78 -71.84
C ASP A 298 9.69 -30.82 -70.41
N GLY A 299 10.12 -29.87 -69.56
CA GLY A 299 9.71 -29.78 -68.15
C GLY A 299 10.45 -30.77 -67.25
N GLU A 300 10.10 -30.79 -65.96
CA GLU A 300 10.79 -31.60 -64.95
C GLU A 300 10.56 -33.11 -65.17
N TYR A 301 11.55 -33.81 -65.71
CA TYR A 301 11.50 -35.25 -65.91
C TYR A 301 12.42 -35.98 -64.92
N GLN A 302 11.99 -36.13 -63.67
CA GLN A 302 12.76 -36.90 -62.68
C GLN A 302 12.62 -38.41 -62.92
N SER A 303 13.74 -39.09 -63.19
CA SER A 303 13.74 -40.54 -63.41
C SER A 303 13.53 -41.32 -62.12
N THR A 304 12.61 -42.28 -62.12
CA THR A 304 12.42 -43.26 -61.03
C THR A 304 13.00 -44.63 -61.36
N GLY A 305 13.39 -44.86 -62.61
CA GLY A 305 14.01 -46.09 -63.05
C GLY A 305 14.35 -46.07 -64.53
N CYS A 306 15.15 -47.04 -64.94
CA CYS A 306 15.57 -47.16 -66.32
C CYS A 306 15.84 -48.62 -66.74
N ARG A 307 15.64 -48.90 -68.03
CA ARG A 307 15.94 -50.19 -68.68
C ARG A 307 16.75 -49.96 -69.95
N VAL A 308 17.58 -50.91 -70.32
CA VAL A 308 18.21 -50.94 -71.65
C VAL A 308 17.75 -52.16 -72.44
N VAL A 309 17.35 -51.95 -73.69
CA VAL A 309 16.94 -52.99 -74.63
C VAL A 309 18.01 -53.13 -75.71
N GLN A 310 18.57 -54.32 -75.85
CA GLN A 310 19.55 -54.63 -76.89
C GLN A 310 18.83 -54.90 -78.23
N GLN A 311 19.33 -54.31 -79.32
CA GLN A 311 18.70 -54.41 -80.66
C GLN A 311 19.38 -55.44 -81.59
N ASN A 312 20.47 -56.11 -81.17
CA ASN A 312 21.13 -57.14 -81.97
C ASN A 312 21.54 -58.36 -81.14
N CYS A 313 21.70 -59.51 -81.79
CA CYS A 313 22.02 -60.78 -81.12
C CYS A 313 23.52 -61.08 -81.03
N THR A 314 24.38 -60.17 -81.49
CA THR A 314 25.83 -60.38 -81.59
C THR A 314 26.60 -60.20 -80.26
N GLY A 315 25.94 -60.40 -79.12
CA GLY A 315 26.56 -60.31 -77.79
C GLY A 315 27.05 -58.91 -77.38
N ARG A 316 26.69 -57.85 -78.13
CA ARG A 316 27.10 -56.48 -77.84
C ARG A 316 26.31 -55.93 -76.65
N LYS A 317 26.96 -55.85 -75.48
CA LYS A 317 26.35 -55.35 -74.24
C LYS A 317 26.03 -53.85 -74.36
N VAL A 318 24.74 -53.51 -74.40
CA VAL A 318 24.29 -52.14 -74.16
C VAL A 318 24.40 -51.83 -72.67
N GLN A 319 24.95 -50.66 -72.34
CA GLN A 319 25.01 -50.16 -70.96
C GLN A 319 24.35 -48.79 -70.92
N GLY A 320 23.54 -48.56 -69.90
CA GLY A 320 22.86 -47.30 -69.68
C GLY A 320 22.91 -46.91 -68.21
N ARG A 321 23.00 -45.61 -67.96
CA ARG A 321 22.80 -45.02 -66.64
C ARG A 321 21.98 -43.75 -66.77
N VAL A 322 21.18 -43.50 -65.74
CA VAL A 322 20.36 -42.31 -65.62
C VAL A 322 20.72 -41.61 -64.32
N THR A 323 21.00 -40.32 -64.38
CA THR A 323 21.43 -39.53 -63.22
C THR A 323 20.49 -38.36 -63.04
N ASN A 324 19.71 -38.38 -61.97
CA ASN A 324 18.96 -37.20 -61.55
C ASN A 324 19.94 -36.21 -60.91
N VAL A 325 19.92 -34.95 -61.33
CA VAL A 325 20.76 -33.89 -60.77
C VAL A 325 19.87 -32.97 -59.94
N PHE A 326 20.21 -32.81 -58.67
CA PHE A 326 19.56 -31.86 -57.78
C PHE A 326 20.55 -30.81 -57.28
N ALA A 327 20.07 -29.58 -57.16
CA ALA A 327 20.72 -28.53 -56.38
C ALA A 327 20.27 -28.68 -54.92
N ASN A 328 21.21 -28.75 -54.00
CA ASN A 328 20.94 -28.56 -52.59
C ASN A 328 21.08 -27.05 -52.34
N ASP A 329 19.96 -26.37 -52.15
CA ASP A 329 19.91 -24.96 -51.84
C ASP A 329 19.84 -24.78 -50.31
N GLU A 330 20.48 -23.73 -49.79
CA GLU A 330 20.39 -23.30 -48.39
C GLU A 330 19.96 -21.83 -48.34
N ARG A 331 19.21 -21.46 -47.30
CA ARG A 331 18.92 -20.06 -46.96
C ARG A 331 19.05 -19.82 -45.47
N ASP A 332 19.42 -18.61 -45.10
CA ASP A 332 19.44 -18.16 -43.72
C ASP A 332 18.02 -17.80 -43.28
N VAL A 333 17.68 -18.19 -42.05
CA VAL A 333 16.40 -17.92 -41.40
C VAL A 333 16.68 -17.12 -40.14
N LEU A 334 16.11 -15.92 -40.08
CA LEU A 334 16.19 -15.03 -38.93
C LEU A 334 14.80 -14.95 -38.28
N THR A 335 14.68 -15.43 -37.05
CA THR A 335 13.46 -15.29 -36.25
C THR A 335 13.64 -14.13 -35.29
N LEU A 336 12.82 -13.09 -35.47
CA LEU A 336 12.76 -11.92 -34.61
C LEU A 336 12.04 -12.27 -33.28
N PRO A 337 12.29 -11.51 -32.20
CA PRO A 337 11.68 -11.78 -30.89
C PRO A 337 10.15 -11.64 -30.85
N ASP A 338 9.56 -10.95 -31.83
CA ASP A 338 8.10 -10.84 -32.02
C ASP A 338 7.49 -12.06 -32.75
N GLY A 339 8.33 -13.02 -33.14
CA GLY A 339 7.95 -14.22 -33.89
C GLY A 339 7.91 -14.03 -35.40
N LYS A 340 8.19 -12.82 -35.92
CA LYS A 340 8.32 -12.60 -37.36
C LYS A 340 9.58 -13.31 -37.87
N VAL A 341 9.43 -14.01 -38.99
CA VAL A 341 10.53 -14.74 -39.62
C VAL A 341 10.93 -14.07 -40.93
N GLU A 342 12.22 -13.81 -41.09
CA GLU A 342 12.81 -13.27 -42.31
C GLU A 342 13.72 -14.31 -42.95
N TYR A 343 13.67 -14.38 -44.27
CA TYR A 343 14.38 -15.38 -45.06
C TYR A 343 15.32 -14.71 -46.04
N SER A 344 16.54 -15.22 -46.15
CA SER A 344 17.41 -14.84 -47.27
C SER A 344 16.95 -15.48 -48.58
N GLU A 345 17.54 -15.04 -49.69
CA GLU A 345 17.44 -15.77 -50.96
C GLU A 345 18.06 -17.16 -50.84
N TRP A 346 17.54 -18.10 -51.64
CA TRP A 346 18.08 -19.45 -51.75
C TRP A 346 19.41 -19.43 -52.49
N LYS A 347 20.44 -20.04 -51.90
CA LYS A 347 21.76 -20.20 -52.51
C LYS A 347 22.08 -21.67 -52.72
N GLU A 348 22.46 -22.04 -53.94
CA GLU A 348 22.96 -23.38 -54.24
C GLU A 348 24.30 -23.59 -53.51
N VAL A 349 24.34 -24.52 -52.57
CA VAL A 349 25.55 -24.84 -51.77
C VAL A 349 26.26 -26.10 -52.26
N SER A 350 25.51 -27.04 -52.84
CA SER A 350 26.08 -28.26 -53.42
C SER A 350 25.13 -28.90 -54.44
N ARG A 351 25.60 -29.94 -55.13
CA ARG A 351 24.77 -30.77 -56.02
C ARG A 351 24.82 -32.22 -55.61
N SER A 352 23.67 -32.89 -55.70
CA SER A 352 23.57 -34.34 -55.59
C SER A 352 23.25 -34.94 -56.96
N GLU A 353 24.01 -35.97 -57.33
CA GLU A 353 23.88 -36.67 -58.61
C GLU A 353 23.73 -38.18 -58.37
N PRO A 354 22.61 -38.66 -57.77
CA PRO A 354 22.36 -40.10 -57.63
C PRO A 354 22.29 -40.79 -58.99
N VAL A 355 23.22 -41.73 -59.21
CA VAL A 355 23.32 -42.52 -60.44
C VAL A 355 22.50 -43.80 -60.32
N GLN A 356 21.59 -44.00 -61.26
CA GLN A 356 20.86 -45.26 -61.44
C GLN A 356 21.47 -46.03 -62.61
N SER A 357 21.96 -47.24 -62.34
CA SER A 357 22.41 -48.16 -63.39
C SER A 357 21.21 -48.91 -63.97
N CYS A 358 21.08 -48.92 -65.30
CA CYS A 358 19.93 -49.49 -65.96
C CYS A 358 20.11 -51.00 -66.19
N GLN A 359 19.08 -51.76 -65.85
CA GLN A 359 19.11 -53.21 -66.05
C GLN A 359 18.91 -53.53 -67.54
N ALA A 360 19.68 -54.50 -68.03
CA ALA A 360 19.49 -55.06 -69.36
C ALA A 360 18.28 -55.99 -69.35
N SER A 361 17.30 -55.70 -70.20
CA SER A 361 16.25 -56.67 -70.54
C SER A 361 16.72 -57.54 -71.70
N GLN A 362 16.36 -58.82 -71.67
CA GLN A 362 16.60 -59.74 -72.79
C GLN A 362 16.04 -59.17 -74.11
N PRO A 363 16.65 -59.49 -75.27
CA PRO A 363 16.30 -58.91 -76.56
C PRO A 363 14.78 -59.03 -76.82
N SER A 364 14.19 -57.96 -77.35
CA SER A 364 12.78 -57.96 -77.72
C SER A 364 12.52 -59.04 -78.77
N ARG A 365 11.49 -59.88 -78.57
CA ARG A 365 11.05 -60.97 -79.47
C ARG A 365 10.88 -60.59 -80.95
N TYR A 366 10.87 -59.29 -81.28
CA TYR A 366 10.86 -58.80 -82.65
C TYR A 366 12.15 -59.07 -83.45
N SER A 367 13.22 -59.57 -82.82
CA SER A 367 14.45 -59.98 -83.52
C SER A 367 14.66 -61.49 -83.59
N GLU A 368 13.75 -62.34 -83.09
CA GLU A 368 13.93 -63.80 -83.19
C GLU A 368 14.05 -64.26 -84.65
N SER A 369 13.38 -63.58 -85.60
CA SER A 369 13.51 -63.89 -87.03
C SER A 369 14.81 -63.44 -87.69
N TYR A 370 15.58 -62.55 -87.05
CA TYR A 370 16.86 -62.04 -87.57
C TYR A 370 18.09 -62.63 -86.86
N CYS A 371 17.88 -63.44 -85.84
CA CYS A 371 18.95 -64.06 -85.08
C CYS A 371 19.11 -65.57 -85.36
N ASP A 372 18.24 -66.13 -86.19
CA ASP A 372 18.26 -67.54 -86.59
C ASP A 372 18.77 -67.79 -88.03
N ASN A 373 19.31 -66.77 -88.70
CA ASN A 373 19.91 -66.95 -90.03
C ASN A 373 21.29 -66.32 -90.12
N GLY A 374 22.32 -67.15 -89.92
CA GLY A 374 23.65 -66.85 -90.41
C GLY A 374 24.78 -67.31 -89.51
N SER A 375 25.06 -68.62 -89.49
CA SER A 375 26.40 -69.16 -89.71
C SER A 375 26.41 -70.67 -89.44
N ASP A 376 26.31 -71.48 -90.50
CA ASP A 376 27.21 -72.63 -90.62
C ASP A 376 27.88 -72.49 -91.98
N HIS A 377 29.19 -72.37 -91.89
CA HIS A 377 30.17 -72.36 -92.96
C HIS A 377 30.80 -73.74 -93.05
#